data_AF-A0A3B4YK64-F1
#
_entry.id   AF-A0A3B4YK64-F1
#
_cell.length_a   1.000
_cell.length_b   1.000
_cell.length_c   1.000
_cell.angle_alpha   90.00
_cell.angle_beta   90.00
_cell.angle_gamma   90.00
#
_symmetry.space_group_name_H-M   'P 1'
#
loop_
_entity.id
_entity.type
_entity.pdbx_description
1 polymer ?
#
loop_
_entity_poly.entity_id
_entity_poly.type
_entity_poly.pdbx_seq_one_letter_code
_entity_poly.pdbx_strand_id
1 'polypeptide(L)'
;NIFYKCETFHTNTQMSCFNCQGRNWTGTGGAEGCGPCELDLCPETRGCRAGLVLDSCGCCKECGNLEGQACDPGHRSVFYGLCGTGLRCQEDPRPAGGGGGGGGGGEDEEEEVCVCEEQEAVCGSDGTTYVNMCQFREAAFSRPELKTRGRGPCKTVPIIKVPPQSQVNGTGSSLVFLCEVFAFPMALVEWRKEGRDVILLSDFLSVSQSRGGPLKFELSSWLQIEGAEPGDSGTYRCIARNNLGSVSASAVLGVLGAGETEEYACPHVERVEDLCGTCSGSGPAD
;
A
#
# COMPACT_ATOMS: atom_id res chain seq x y z
N ASN A 1 -34.54 -32.17 -19.59
CA ASN A 1 -33.41 -32.57 -18.71
C ASN A 1 -32.12 -32.05 -19.31
N ILE A 2 -31.71 -30.85 -18.88
CA ILE A 2 -30.46 -30.20 -19.29
C ILE A 2 -29.45 -30.45 -18.17
N PHE A 3 -28.30 -31.04 -18.49
CA PHE A 3 -27.23 -31.30 -17.54
C PHE A 3 -26.20 -30.18 -17.61
N TYR A 4 -25.85 -29.63 -16.46
CA TYR A 4 -24.67 -28.78 -16.27
C TYR A 4 -23.52 -29.69 -15.80
N LYS A 5 -22.34 -29.59 -16.41
CA LYS A 5 -21.14 -30.22 -15.87
C LYS A 5 -20.33 -29.13 -15.16
N CYS A 6 -20.39 -29.13 -13.84
CA CYS A 6 -19.51 -28.31 -12.99
C CYS A 6 -18.33 -29.19 -12.57
N GLU A 7 -17.11 -28.82 -12.92
CA GLU A 7 -15.91 -29.44 -12.37
C GLU A 7 -15.33 -28.49 -11.30
N THR A 8 -15.17 -29.03 -10.09
CA THR A 8 -14.51 -28.36 -8.97
C THR A 8 -12.99 -28.48 -9.14
N PHE A 9 -12.31 -27.36 -9.38
CA PHE A 9 -10.87 -27.28 -9.11
C PHE A 9 -10.66 -26.97 -7.63
N HIS A 10 -10.04 -27.93 -6.94
CA HIS A 10 -9.53 -27.75 -5.59
C HIS A 10 -8.40 -26.71 -5.61
N THR A 11 -8.77 -25.43 -5.41
CA THR A 11 -8.17 -24.43 -4.50
C THR A 11 -8.80 -23.05 -4.77
N ASN A 12 -9.65 -22.63 -3.83
CA ASN A 12 -10.20 -21.28 -3.60
C ASN A 12 -10.85 -20.48 -4.76
N THR A 13 -12.18 -20.64 -4.83
CA THR A 13 -13.22 -19.59 -5.04
C THR A 13 -13.28 -18.82 -6.36
N GLN A 14 -13.42 -19.55 -7.47
CA GLN A 14 -14.16 -19.07 -8.64
C GLN A 14 -15.10 -20.19 -9.12
N MET A 15 -16.36 -19.86 -9.38
CA MET A 15 -17.31 -20.75 -10.05
C MET A 15 -17.65 -20.10 -11.40
N SER A 16 -16.99 -20.53 -12.47
CA SER A 16 -17.30 -20.09 -13.83
C SER A 16 -18.29 -21.08 -14.46
N CYS A 17 -19.45 -20.57 -14.87
CA CYS A 17 -20.43 -21.33 -15.65
C CYS A 17 -20.39 -20.85 -17.09
N PHE A 18 -19.80 -21.64 -18.00
CA PHE A 18 -19.89 -21.40 -19.43
C PHE A 18 -21.13 -22.08 -20.02
N ASN A 19 -21.84 -21.40 -20.93
CA ASN A 19 -22.85 -22.02 -21.77
C ASN A 19 -22.52 -21.79 -23.26
N CYS A 20 -22.32 -22.87 -24.01
CA CYS A 20 -22.08 -22.84 -25.46
C CYS A 20 -23.38 -23.11 -26.24
N GLN A 21 -23.74 -22.12 -27.05
CA GLN A 21 -24.48 -22.15 -28.32
C GLN A 21 -25.88 -22.77 -28.42
N GLY A 22 -26.76 -21.98 -29.06
CA GLY A 22 -27.72 -22.50 -30.04
C GLY A 22 -29.07 -21.82 -30.00
N ARG A 23 -29.24 -20.68 -30.70
CA ARG A 23 -30.55 -20.26 -31.25
C ARG A 23 -30.41 -19.22 -32.36
N ASN A 24 -31.05 -19.53 -33.49
CA ASN A 24 -31.15 -18.76 -34.71
C ASN A 24 -32.05 -17.52 -34.48
N TRP A 25 -31.61 -16.32 -34.85
CA TRP A 25 -32.35 -15.06 -34.60
C TRP A 25 -32.79 -14.40 -35.90
N THR A 26 -34.09 -14.23 -36.07
CA THR A 26 -34.71 -13.32 -37.05
C THR A 26 -35.49 -12.26 -36.28
N GLY A 27 -34.90 -11.07 -36.09
CA GLY A 27 -35.55 -9.96 -35.41
C GLY A 27 -34.72 -8.69 -35.46
N THR A 28 -35.25 -7.67 -36.11
CA THR A 28 -34.66 -6.34 -36.27
C THR A 28 -35.04 -5.43 -35.11
N GLY A 29 -34.05 -4.89 -34.40
CA GLY A 29 -34.22 -3.67 -33.59
C GLY A 29 -33.64 -3.75 -32.17
N GLY A 30 -32.40 -3.27 -32.00
CA GLY A 30 -31.76 -3.10 -30.71
C GLY A 30 -30.25 -3.30 -30.78
N ALA A 31 -29.51 -2.20 -30.81
CA ALA A 31 -28.06 -2.08 -30.61
C ALA A 31 -27.25 -3.39 -30.80
N GLU A 32 -27.06 -3.77 -32.07
CA GLU A 32 -26.34 -4.95 -32.57
C GLU A 32 -26.15 -6.10 -31.55
N GLY A 33 -27.11 -7.03 -31.51
CA GLY A 33 -26.99 -8.32 -30.84
C GLY A 33 -27.88 -8.53 -29.60
N CYS A 34 -28.56 -7.50 -29.11
CA CYS A 34 -29.43 -7.63 -27.93
C CYS A 34 -30.90 -7.86 -28.31
N GLY A 35 -31.55 -8.80 -27.63
CA GLY A 35 -32.98 -9.08 -27.75
C GLY A 35 -33.86 -8.16 -26.88
N PRO A 36 -35.19 -8.35 -26.87
CA PRO A 36 -36.06 -7.62 -25.95
C PRO A 36 -35.71 -7.99 -24.51
N CYS A 37 -35.79 -7.01 -23.62
CA CYS A 37 -35.47 -7.18 -22.21
C CYS A 37 -36.61 -7.91 -21.48
N GLU A 38 -36.36 -9.15 -21.04
CA GLU A 38 -37.29 -9.97 -20.27
C GLU A 38 -36.83 -10.04 -18.81
N LEU A 39 -37.35 -9.13 -17.96
CA LEU A 39 -36.89 -8.97 -16.57
C LEU A 39 -37.06 -10.21 -15.70
N ASP A 40 -38.05 -11.06 -16.00
CA ASP A 40 -38.32 -12.28 -15.24
C ASP A 40 -37.26 -13.36 -15.46
N LEU A 41 -36.44 -13.24 -16.51
CA LEU A 41 -35.32 -14.13 -16.80
C LEU A 41 -34.01 -13.67 -16.18
N CYS A 42 -33.97 -12.50 -15.56
CA CYS A 42 -32.76 -11.98 -14.95
C CYS A 42 -32.37 -12.79 -13.71
N PRO A 43 -31.08 -13.14 -13.55
CA PRO A 43 -30.62 -13.86 -12.38
C PRO A 43 -30.76 -13.00 -11.11
N GLU A 44 -31.07 -13.65 -9.98
CA GLU A 44 -31.02 -12.98 -8.68
C GLU A 44 -29.56 -12.64 -8.33
N THR A 45 -29.30 -11.36 -8.09
CA THR A 45 -28.00 -10.89 -7.61
C THR A 45 -27.97 -10.83 -6.09
N ARG A 46 -26.96 -11.47 -5.48
CA ARG A 46 -26.73 -11.48 -4.03
C ARG A 46 -25.26 -11.20 -3.75
N GLY A 47 -24.99 -10.39 -2.71
CA GLY A 47 -23.63 -10.14 -2.27
C GLY A 47 -22.83 -9.15 -3.13
N CYS A 48 -23.48 -8.30 -3.93
CA CYS A 48 -22.80 -7.33 -4.79
C CYS A 48 -22.22 -6.16 -3.97
N ARG A 49 -21.02 -6.36 -3.43
CA ARG A 49 -20.34 -5.39 -2.55
C ARG A 49 -19.96 -4.08 -3.25
N ALA A 50 -19.66 -4.14 -4.56
CA ALA A 50 -19.39 -2.97 -5.38
C ALA A 50 -20.68 -2.30 -5.92
N GLY A 51 -21.86 -2.80 -5.54
CA GLY A 51 -23.14 -2.36 -6.11
C GLY A 51 -23.52 -3.14 -7.37
N LEU A 52 -24.63 -2.71 -7.97
CA LEU A 52 -25.24 -3.34 -9.13
C LEU A 52 -24.98 -2.51 -10.38
N VAL A 53 -24.64 -3.19 -11.47
CA VAL A 53 -24.49 -2.62 -12.81
C VAL A 53 -25.51 -3.27 -13.74
N LEU A 54 -25.78 -2.66 -14.89
CA LEU A 54 -26.59 -3.31 -15.92
C LEU A 54 -25.70 -4.19 -16.80
N ASP A 55 -26.26 -5.26 -17.35
CA ASP A 55 -25.61 -6.08 -18.37
C ASP A 55 -25.28 -5.26 -19.64
N SER A 56 -24.53 -5.86 -20.57
CA SER A 56 -24.14 -5.22 -21.84
C SER A 56 -25.32 -4.81 -22.74
N CYS A 57 -26.52 -5.36 -22.49
CA CYS A 57 -27.76 -5.02 -23.17
C CYS A 57 -28.60 -3.96 -22.42
N GLY A 58 -28.19 -3.56 -21.22
CA GLY A 58 -28.89 -2.61 -20.36
C GLY A 58 -30.14 -3.18 -19.67
N CYS A 59 -30.29 -4.51 -19.60
CA CYS A 59 -31.51 -5.18 -19.14
C CYS A 59 -31.40 -5.69 -17.70
N CYS A 60 -30.57 -6.71 -17.47
CA CYS A 60 -30.45 -7.35 -16.18
C CYS A 60 -29.44 -6.64 -15.28
N LYS A 61 -29.64 -6.77 -13.96
CA LYS A 61 -28.70 -6.27 -12.96
C LYS A 61 -27.68 -7.34 -12.63
N GLU A 62 -26.41 -6.98 -12.65
CA GLU A 62 -25.26 -7.84 -12.33
C GLU A 62 -24.41 -7.19 -11.22
N CYS A 63 -23.60 -7.99 -10.52
CA CYS A 63 -22.65 -7.42 -9.58
C CYS A 63 -21.53 -6.73 -10.36
N GLY A 64 -21.23 -5.47 -10.02
CA GLY A 64 -20.05 -4.80 -10.58
C GLY A 64 -18.76 -5.28 -9.95
N ASN A 65 -17.65 -5.08 -10.66
CA ASN A 65 -16.30 -5.37 -10.19
C ASN A 65 -15.88 -4.39 -9.09
N LEU A 66 -15.09 -4.90 -8.14
CA LEU A 66 -14.52 -4.15 -7.01
C LEU A 66 -13.29 -3.34 -7.43
N GLU A 67 -12.89 -2.40 -6.59
CA GLU A 67 -11.64 -1.65 -6.79
C GLU A 67 -10.44 -2.59 -6.94
N GLY A 68 -9.61 -2.36 -7.97
CA GLY A 68 -8.44 -3.15 -8.31
C GLY A 68 -8.71 -4.44 -9.10
N GLN A 69 -9.97 -4.79 -9.38
CA GLN A 69 -10.30 -5.88 -10.30
C GLN A 69 -10.22 -5.41 -11.75
N ALA A 70 -9.86 -6.33 -12.66
CA ALA A 70 -9.87 -6.10 -14.09
C ALA A 70 -11.27 -5.70 -14.58
N CYS A 71 -11.34 -4.89 -15.62
CA CYS A 71 -12.60 -4.42 -16.20
C CYS A 71 -12.49 -4.18 -17.70
N ASP A 72 -13.65 -4.19 -18.36
CA ASP A 72 -13.72 -3.85 -19.78
C ASP A 72 -13.99 -2.35 -19.95
N PRO A 73 -13.17 -1.61 -20.72
CA PRO A 73 -13.41 -0.20 -20.98
C PRO A 73 -14.70 0.00 -21.81
N GLY A 74 -15.54 0.94 -21.39
CA GLY A 74 -16.77 1.34 -22.10
C GLY A 74 -18.06 1.01 -21.37
N HIS A 75 -19.15 0.87 -22.13
CA HIS A 75 -20.52 0.71 -21.60
C HIS A 75 -21.10 -0.70 -21.78
N ARG A 76 -20.29 -1.65 -22.26
CA ARG A 76 -20.66 -3.04 -22.47
C ARG A 76 -19.56 -3.94 -21.93
N SER A 77 -19.93 -4.92 -21.11
CA SER A 77 -19.03 -5.99 -20.70
C SER A 77 -18.78 -6.95 -21.87
N VAL A 78 -17.52 -7.30 -22.09
CA VAL A 78 -17.07 -8.21 -23.14
C VAL A 78 -16.42 -9.45 -22.53
N PHE A 79 -15.65 -9.28 -21.44
CA PHE A 79 -14.93 -10.36 -20.80
C PHE A 79 -14.80 -10.18 -19.28
N TYR A 80 -14.19 -9.08 -18.82
CA TYR A 80 -13.92 -8.86 -17.39
C TYR A 80 -15.10 -8.28 -16.62
N GLY A 81 -16.05 -7.63 -17.29
CA GLY A 81 -17.22 -7.01 -16.66
C GLY A 81 -17.05 -5.51 -16.41
N LEU A 82 -18.12 -4.90 -15.90
CA LEU A 82 -18.16 -3.47 -15.60
C LEU A 82 -17.81 -3.19 -14.13
N CYS A 83 -17.19 -2.05 -13.88
CA CYS A 83 -16.91 -1.58 -12.53
C CYS A 83 -18.19 -1.22 -11.77
N GLY A 84 -18.17 -1.47 -10.46
CA GLY A 84 -19.28 -1.14 -9.57
C GLY A 84 -19.56 0.36 -9.42
N THR A 85 -20.54 0.68 -8.58
CA THR A 85 -21.04 2.05 -8.40
C THR A 85 -19.97 2.99 -7.84
N GLY A 86 -19.61 4.02 -8.60
CA GLY A 86 -18.58 5.01 -8.25
C GLY A 86 -17.15 4.54 -8.51
N LEU A 87 -16.99 3.48 -9.29
CA LEU A 87 -15.72 3.02 -9.83
C LEU A 87 -15.71 3.29 -11.34
N ARG A 88 -14.54 3.62 -11.87
CA ARG A 88 -14.30 3.78 -13.32
C ARG A 88 -13.24 2.79 -13.78
N CYS A 89 -13.41 2.26 -14.97
CA CYS A 89 -12.40 1.41 -15.60
C CYS A 89 -11.28 2.30 -16.15
N GLN A 90 -10.05 2.07 -15.72
CA GLN A 90 -8.88 2.84 -16.13
C GLN A 90 -7.62 1.96 -16.14
N GLU A 91 -6.72 2.22 -17.11
CA GLU A 91 -5.32 1.79 -17.12
C GLU A 91 -4.72 1.90 -15.72
N ASP A 92 -4.05 0.83 -15.28
CA ASP A 92 -3.36 0.79 -14.00
C ASP A 92 -2.37 1.97 -13.88
N PRO A 93 -2.56 2.88 -12.90
CA PRO A 93 -1.67 4.03 -12.73
C PRO A 93 -0.23 3.67 -12.33
N ARG A 94 0.08 2.39 -12.07
CA ARG A 94 1.44 1.94 -11.77
C ARG A 94 2.30 2.05 -13.03
N PRO A 95 3.33 2.91 -13.04
CA PRO A 95 4.23 2.94 -14.18
C PRO A 95 4.90 1.58 -14.31
N ALA A 96 4.86 1.02 -15.52
CA ALA A 96 5.70 -0.10 -15.92
C ALA A 96 7.18 0.25 -15.62
N GLY A 97 7.72 -0.25 -14.51
CA GLY A 97 9.08 0.11 -14.11
C GLY A 97 9.50 -0.42 -12.77
N GLY A 98 9.96 -1.68 -12.72
CA GLY A 98 10.65 -2.20 -11.54
C GLY A 98 10.95 -3.70 -11.48
N GLY A 99 10.99 -4.42 -12.60
CA GLY A 99 11.37 -5.83 -12.63
C GLY A 99 12.50 -6.07 -13.63
N GLY A 100 13.74 -5.88 -13.20
CA GLY A 100 14.89 -6.28 -14.00
C GLY A 100 14.95 -7.79 -14.16
N GLY A 101 15.03 -8.26 -15.41
CA GLY A 101 15.66 -9.53 -15.76
C GLY A 101 14.73 -10.61 -16.29
N GLY A 102 14.86 -10.89 -17.60
CA GLY A 102 14.50 -12.18 -18.18
C GLY A 102 13.59 -12.05 -19.39
N GLY A 103 14.18 -12.13 -20.59
CA GLY A 103 13.47 -11.99 -21.85
C GLY A 103 12.35 -13.01 -22.05
N GLY A 104 11.26 -12.51 -22.62
CA GLY A 104 10.16 -13.26 -23.17
C GLY A 104 9.16 -12.24 -23.70
N GLY A 105 9.12 -12.06 -25.02
CA GLY A 105 8.16 -11.15 -25.65
C GLY A 105 6.74 -11.64 -25.38
N GLY A 106 6.10 -11.05 -24.38
CA GLY A 106 4.68 -10.83 -24.33
C GLY A 106 4.49 -9.32 -24.42
N GLU A 107 3.59 -8.87 -25.28
CA GLU A 107 3.15 -7.48 -25.27
C GLU A 107 2.60 -7.23 -23.86
N ASP A 108 3.15 -6.25 -23.14
CA ASP A 108 2.63 -5.82 -21.85
C ASP A 108 1.21 -5.27 -22.10
N GLU A 109 0.20 -6.13 -22.06
CA GLU A 109 -1.20 -5.71 -22.13
C GLU A 109 -1.47 -4.85 -20.91
N GLU A 110 -1.67 -3.55 -21.13
CA GLU A 110 -2.06 -2.58 -20.11
C GLU A 110 -3.39 -3.05 -19.50
N GLU A 111 -3.33 -3.74 -18.36
CA GLU A 111 -4.53 -4.25 -17.69
C GLU A 111 -5.35 -3.09 -17.11
N GLU A 112 -6.52 -2.85 -17.69
CA GLU A 112 -7.51 -1.91 -17.19
C GLU A 112 -8.13 -2.42 -15.89
N VAL A 113 -8.15 -1.57 -14.85
CA VAL A 113 -8.66 -1.91 -13.53
C VAL A 113 -9.71 -0.92 -13.05
N CYS A 114 -10.60 -1.39 -12.18
CA CYS A 114 -11.58 -0.53 -11.52
C CYS A 114 -10.91 0.36 -10.49
N VAL A 115 -10.99 1.68 -10.69
CA VAL A 115 -10.44 2.70 -9.80
C VAL A 115 -11.57 3.54 -9.21
N CYS A 116 -11.53 3.82 -7.90
CA CYS A 116 -12.56 4.66 -7.27
C CYS A 116 -12.54 6.09 -7.83
N GLU A 117 -13.72 6.62 -8.14
CA GLU A 117 -13.86 8.02 -8.57
C GLU A 117 -13.67 8.98 -7.38
N GLU A 118 -14.07 8.54 -6.19
CA GLU A 118 -14.08 9.34 -4.97
C GLU A 118 -12.87 9.01 -4.07
N GLN A 119 -11.66 9.40 -4.50
CA GLN A 119 -10.37 9.16 -3.83
C GLN A 119 -10.13 9.99 -2.54
N GLU A 120 -11.18 10.59 -1.98
CA GLU A 120 -11.14 11.30 -0.70
C GLU A 120 -11.38 10.32 0.45
N ALA A 121 -10.52 10.37 1.48
CA ALA A 121 -10.70 9.55 2.67
C ALA A 121 -12.05 9.83 3.36
N VAL A 122 -12.59 8.84 4.04
CA VAL A 122 -13.88 8.93 4.73
C VAL A 122 -13.75 8.46 6.17
N CYS A 123 -14.30 9.23 7.11
CA CYS A 123 -14.36 8.83 8.51
C CYS A 123 -15.63 8.05 8.76
N GLY A 124 -15.49 6.78 9.16
CA GLY A 124 -16.62 5.93 9.56
C GLY A 124 -17.14 6.25 10.96
N SER A 125 -18.37 5.85 11.22
CA SER A 125 -18.99 5.90 12.55
C SER A 125 -18.31 4.97 13.55
N ASP A 126 -17.53 4.00 13.07
CA ASP A 126 -16.68 3.11 13.86
C ASP A 126 -15.33 3.73 14.25
N GLY A 127 -15.06 4.98 13.84
CA GLY A 127 -13.78 5.65 14.07
C GLY A 127 -12.67 5.21 13.11
N THR A 128 -12.98 4.33 12.15
CA THR A 128 -12.03 3.90 11.11
C THR A 128 -11.95 4.93 10.00
N THR A 129 -10.74 5.22 9.56
CA THR A 129 -10.49 6.00 8.34
C THR A 129 -10.45 5.06 7.15
N TYR A 130 -11.33 5.27 6.20
CA TYR A 130 -11.34 4.57 4.91
C TYR A 130 -10.58 5.38 3.89
N VAL A 131 -9.82 4.70 3.02
CA VAL A 131 -8.94 5.34 2.02
C VAL A 131 -9.74 6.18 1.02
N ASN A 132 -10.90 5.67 0.60
CA ASN A 132 -11.80 6.30 -0.36
C ASN A 132 -13.26 5.87 -0.07
N MET A 133 -14.22 6.43 -0.83
CA MET A 133 -15.63 6.10 -0.66
C MET A 133 -15.97 4.66 -1.07
N CYS A 134 -15.25 4.08 -2.03
CA CYS A 134 -15.52 2.73 -2.53
C CYS A 134 -15.23 1.68 -1.45
N GLN A 135 -14.11 1.80 -0.74
CA GLN A 135 -13.80 0.95 0.41
C GLN A 135 -14.79 1.15 1.57
N PHE A 136 -15.24 2.39 1.80
CA PHE A 136 -16.29 2.64 2.79
C PHE A 136 -17.59 1.93 2.43
N ARG A 137 -18.03 2.02 1.16
CA ARG A 137 -19.25 1.34 0.66
C ARG A 137 -19.16 -0.17 0.78
N GLU A 138 -18.01 -0.75 0.42
CA GLU A 138 -17.77 -2.19 0.57
C GLU A 138 -17.91 -2.63 2.05
N ALA A 139 -17.28 -1.87 2.95
CA ALA A 139 -17.36 -2.12 4.37
C ALA A 139 -18.78 -1.94 4.93
N ALA A 140 -19.51 -0.92 4.47
CA ALA A 140 -20.88 -0.64 4.87
C ALA A 140 -21.88 -1.68 4.34
N PHE A 141 -21.60 -2.28 3.18
CA PHE A 141 -22.37 -3.42 2.69
C PHE A 141 -22.29 -4.61 3.67
N SER A 142 -21.11 -4.86 4.22
CA SER A 142 -20.90 -5.94 5.20
C SER A 142 -21.36 -5.57 6.62
N ARG A 143 -21.53 -4.27 6.91
CA ARG A 143 -21.88 -3.70 8.21
C ARG A 143 -22.96 -2.62 8.06
N PRO A 144 -24.26 -2.97 8.05
CA PRO A 144 -25.36 -2.05 7.76
C PRO A 144 -25.47 -0.85 8.71
N GLU A 145 -24.90 -0.94 9.91
CA GLU A 145 -24.84 0.11 10.92
C GLU A 145 -23.75 1.16 10.66
N LEU A 146 -22.78 0.85 9.80
CA LEU A 146 -21.67 1.73 9.47
C LEU A 146 -22.16 2.94 8.66
N LYS A 147 -21.98 4.13 9.21
CA LYS A 147 -22.36 5.40 8.59
C LYS A 147 -21.15 6.29 8.41
N THR A 148 -21.24 7.25 7.49
CA THR A 148 -20.23 8.29 7.37
C THR A 148 -20.38 9.28 8.53
N ARG A 149 -19.27 9.54 9.22
CA ARG A 149 -19.18 10.59 10.24
C ARG A 149 -18.75 11.92 9.63
N GLY A 150 -17.97 11.89 8.54
CA GLY A 150 -17.55 13.06 7.81
C GLY A 150 -16.63 12.72 6.64
N ARG A 151 -16.42 13.71 5.76
CA ARG A 151 -15.38 13.65 4.73
C ARG A 151 -14.00 13.87 5.35
N GLY A 152 -13.00 13.24 4.76
CA GLY A 152 -11.65 13.19 5.29
C GLY A 152 -11.47 12.07 6.33
N PRO A 153 -10.25 11.90 6.82
CA PRO A 153 -9.91 10.89 7.80
C PRO A 153 -10.51 11.20 9.17
N CYS A 154 -10.60 10.18 10.02
CA CYS A 154 -11.04 10.36 11.39
C CYS A 154 -10.02 11.17 12.20
N LYS A 155 -10.54 12.12 12.97
CA LYS A 155 -9.74 12.92 13.89
C LYS A 155 -9.11 12.03 14.97
N THR A 156 -7.80 12.09 15.10
CA THR A 156 -7.02 11.29 16.06
C THR A 156 -5.87 12.10 16.65
N VAL A 157 -5.49 11.74 17.88
CA VAL A 157 -4.18 12.12 18.42
C VAL A 157 -3.06 11.57 17.53
N PRO A 158 -1.84 12.15 17.56
CA PRO A 158 -0.75 11.64 16.75
C PRO A 158 -0.34 10.23 17.21
N ILE A 159 -0.09 9.35 16.25
CA ILE A 159 0.30 7.96 16.46
C ILE A 159 1.63 7.74 15.74
N ILE A 160 2.64 7.28 16.47
CA ILE A 160 3.93 6.89 15.87
C ILE A 160 3.74 5.50 15.27
N LYS A 161 3.83 5.42 13.93
CA LYS A 161 3.76 4.16 13.17
C LYS A 161 5.11 3.47 13.16
N VAL A 162 6.17 4.24 12.91
CA VAL A 162 7.55 3.77 12.94
C VAL A 162 8.35 4.66 13.90
N PRO A 163 8.76 4.13 15.06
CA PRO A 163 9.62 4.86 15.99
C PRO A 163 11.06 4.90 15.49
N PRO A 164 11.86 5.90 15.92
CA PRO A 164 13.29 5.90 15.64
C PRO A 164 13.99 4.69 16.25
N GLN A 165 14.98 4.18 15.53
CA GLN A 165 15.77 3.03 15.96
C GLN A 165 17.11 3.48 16.52
N SER A 166 17.53 2.88 17.63
CA SER A 166 18.85 3.11 18.24
C SER A 166 19.97 2.61 17.34
N GLN A 167 21.09 3.33 17.32
CA GLN A 167 22.22 3.07 16.43
C GLN A 167 23.55 3.28 17.17
N VAL A 168 24.57 2.52 16.77
CA VAL A 168 25.96 2.68 17.24
C VAL A 168 26.86 2.78 16.03
N ASN A 169 27.58 3.89 15.90
CA ASN A 169 28.41 4.18 14.73
C ASN A 169 29.81 4.65 15.14
N GLY A 170 30.76 4.58 14.20
CA GLY A 170 32.09 5.16 14.40
C GLY A 170 32.09 6.69 14.25
N THR A 171 33.08 7.33 14.85
CA THR A 171 33.34 8.77 14.69
C THR A 171 33.49 9.14 13.21
N GLY A 172 32.89 10.27 12.79
CA GLY A 172 32.91 10.76 11.41
C GLY A 172 31.84 10.16 10.49
N SER A 173 30.99 9.26 11.01
CA SER A 173 29.88 8.68 10.23
C SER A 173 28.75 9.68 9.99
N SER A 174 27.95 9.43 8.94
CA SER A 174 26.69 10.13 8.70
C SER A 174 25.53 9.16 8.95
N LEU A 175 24.54 9.58 9.73
CA LEU A 175 23.44 8.73 10.16
C LEU A 175 22.11 9.47 10.19
N VAL A 176 21.02 8.71 10.11
CA VAL A 176 19.65 9.23 10.01
C VAL A 176 18.72 8.49 10.97
N PHE A 177 17.96 9.23 11.76
CA PHE A 177 16.80 8.70 12.49
C PHE A 177 15.53 8.97 11.70
N LEU A 178 14.65 7.98 11.59
CA LEU A 178 13.32 8.09 10.99
C LEU A 178 12.23 8.07 12.08
N CYS A 179 11.23 8.94 11.95
CA CYS A 179 10.02 8.90 12.75
C CYS A 179 8.81 9.09 11.84
N GLU A 180 7.97 8.07 11.73
CA GLU A 180 6.74 8.11 10.93
C GLU A 180 5.52 8.26 11.83
N VAL A 181 4.73 9.28 11.55
CA VAL A 181 3.61 9.70 12.37
C VAL A 181 2.35 9.80 11.52
N PHE A 182 1.27 9.19 12.01
CA PHE A 182 -0.08 9.40 11.49
C PHE A 182 -0.86 10.31 12.43
N ALA A 183 -1.45 11.38 11.91
CA ALA A 183 -2.32 12.26 12.69
C ALA A 183 -3.30 13.04 11.82
N PHE A 184 -4.54 13.19 12.29
CA PHE A 184 -5.48 14.15 11.72
C PHE A 184 -6.19 14.95 12.82
N PRO A 185 -6.08 16.28 12.87
CA PRO A 185 -5.26 17.15 12.02
C PRO A 185 -3.76 16.80 12.09
N MET A 186 -3.03 17.17 11.04
CA MET A 186 -1.59 16.90 10.90
C MET A 186 -0.83 17.39 12.14
N ALA A 187 0.10 16.56 12.61
CA ALA A 187 0.92 16.86 13.78
C ALA A 187 2.16 17.70 13.40
N LEU A 188 2.59 18.55 14.33
CA LEU A 188 3.93 19.11 14.34
C LEU A 188 4.88 18.08 14.95
N VAL A 189 5.99 17.78 14.26
CA VAL A 189 7.04 16.89 14.75
C VAL A 189 8.28 17.71 15.12
N GLU A 190 8.76 17.49 16.35
CA GLU A 190 9.95 18.10 16.92
C GLU A 190 10.94 17.01 17.35
N TRP A 191 12.22 17.23 17.10
CA TRP A 191 13.30 16.39 17.64
C TRP A 191 13.99 17.06 18.82
N ARG A 192 14.22 16.29 19.88
CA ARG A 192 14.93 16.74 21.08
C ARG A 192 16.03 15.76 21.45
N LYS A 193 17.19 16.26 21.87
CA LYS A 193 18.24 15.45 22.50
C LYS A 193 18.14 15.62 24.01
N GLU A 194 18.12 14.54 24.76
CA GLU A 194 18.04 14.58 26.22
C GLU A 194 19.18 15.44 26.81
N GLY A 195 18.83 16.43 27.66
CA GLY A 195 19.76 17.44 28.17
C GLY A 195 19.80 18.76 27.39
N ARG A 196 19.11 18.88 26.25
CA ARG A 196 18.88 20.13 25.52
C ARG A 196 17.41 20.28 25.14
N ASP A 197 16.80 21.43 25.38
CA ASP A 197 15.35 21.63 25.16
C ASP A 197 14.94 21.59 23.68
N VAL A 198 15.86 21.93 22.77
CA VAL A 198 15.66 21.92 21.32
C VAL A 198 16.96 21.50 20.64
N ILE A 199 16.86 20.62 19.65
CA ILE A 199 17.97 20.42 18.71
C ILE A 199 18.05 21.68 17.85
N LEU A 200 19.03 22.54 18.11
CA LEU A 200 19.32 23.69 17.26
C LEU A 200 19.86 23.15 15.93
N LEU A 201 19.18 23.46 14.83
CA LEU A 201 19.66 23.20 13.49
C LEU A 201 21.04 23.85 13.36
N SER A 202 22.07 23.03 13.14
CA SER A 202 23.45 23.45 12.85
C SER A 202 23.81 22.97 11.45
N ASP A 203 24.96 23.39 10.93
CA ASP A 203 25.42 22.99 9.60
C ASP A 203 25.58 21.45 9.44
N PHE A 204 25.72 20.73 10.56
CA PHE A 204 25.89 19.27 10.62
C PHE A 204 24.61 18.50 11.00
N LEU A 205 23.51 19.23 11.26
CA LEU A 205 22.29 18.66 11.82
C LEU A 205 21.06 19.21 11.12
N SER A 206 20.45 18.36 10.28
CA SER A 206 19.29 18.74 9.48
C SER A 206 18.06 17.91 9.84
N VAL A 207 16.90 18.59 9.82
CA VAL A 207 15.59 17.95 9.94
C VAL A 207 14.87 18.11 8.62
N SER A 208 14.57 17.00 7.97
CA SER A 208 13.70 17.00 6.79
C SER A 208 12.35 16.40 7.15
N GLN A 209 11.31 16.89 6.48
CA GLN A 209 9.94 16.40 6.65
C GLN A 209 9.31 16.28 5.28
N SER A 210 8.74 15.11 5.00
CA SER A 210 7.97 14.90 3.79
C SER A 210 6.52 14.62 4.18
N ARG A 211 5.62 15.19 3.39
CA ARG A 211 4.19 15.02 3.50
C ARG A 211 3.75 14.28 2.25
N GLY A 212 3.10 13.13 2.41
CA GLY A 212 2.64 12.33 1.28
C GLY A 212 3.20 10.91 1.25
N GLY A 213 3.13 10.20 2.38
CA GLY A 213 3.17 8.73 2.35
C GLY A 213 2.00 8.13 1.56
N PRO A 214 1.90 6.79 1.44
CA PRO A 214 0.78 6.13 0.75
C PRO A 214 -0.59 6.55 1.29
N LEU A 215 -0.65 7.00 2.55
CA LEU A 215 -1.81 7.69 3.11
C LEU A 215 -1.55 9.21 3.21
N LYS A 216 -2.48 10.02 2.67
CA LYS A 216 -2.40 11.51 2.57
C LYS A 216 -2.17 12.26 3.90
N PHE A 217 -2.18 11.58 5.05
CA PHE A 217 -2.04 12.16 6.40
C PHE A 217 -0.92 11.52 7.22
N GLU A 218 -0.02 10.80 6.55
CA GLU A 218 1.24 10.35 7.11
C GLU A 218 2.32 11.42 6.91
N LEU A 219 3.09 11.63 7.98
CA LEU A 219 4.23 12.53 8.04
C LEU A 219 5.45 11.71 8.42
N SER A 220 6.46 11.73 7.56
CA SER A 220 7.75 11.15 7.85
C SER A 220 8.73 12.28 8.16
N SER A 221 9.42 12.18 9.29
CA SER A 221 10.45 13.13 9.71
C SER A 221 11.77 12.41 9.90
N TRP A 222 12.83 13.01 9.35
CA TRP A 222 14.18 12.51 9.48
C TRP A 222 15.04 13.51 10.26
N LEU A 223 15.90 12.98 11.11
CA LEU A 223 16.97 13.71 11.77
C LEU A 223 18.30 13.16 11.26
N GLN A 224 19.04 13.96 10.51
CA GLN A 224 20.34 13.59 9.94
C GLN A 224 21.47 14.26 10.72
N ILE A 225 22.44 13.46 11.15
CA ILE A 225 23.67 13.90 11.83
C ILE A 225 24.84 13.55 10.91
N GLU A 226 25.61 14.55 10.50
CA GLU A 226 26.80 14.38 9.67
C GLU A 226 28.08 14.52 10.51
N GLY A 227 29.06 13.66 10.25
CA GLY A 227 30.35 13.73 10.93
C GLY A 227 30.25 13.45 12.43
N ALA A 228 29.50 12.42 12.82
CA ALA A 228 29.14 12.15 14.21
C ALA A 228 30.38 12.09 15.13
N GLU A 229 30.33 12.80 16.25
CA GLU A 229 31.39 12.81 17.28
C GLU A 229 30.94 12.09 18.55
N PRO A 230 31.85 11.65 19.43
CA PRO A 230 31.49 11.04 20.72
C PRO A 230 30.53 11.90 21.56
N GLY A 231 30.60 13.23 21.44
CA GLY A 231 29.67 14.18 22.09
C GLY A 231 28.24 14.19 21.52
N ASP A 232 28.03 13.65 20.32
CA ASP A 232 26.71 13.48 19.72
C ASP A 232 25.94 12.30 20.30
N SER A 233 26.63 11.40 21.00
CA SER A 233 26.00 10.31 21.76
C SER A 233 24.94 10.83 22.71
N GLY A 234 23.86 10.07 22.86
CA GLY A 234 22.76 10.39 23.77
C GLY A 234 21.40 9.92 23.26
N THR A 235 20.34 10.26 24.02
CA THR A 235 18.97 9.90 23.69
C THR A 235 18.32 10.97 22.82
N TYR A 236 17.90 10.60 21.62
CA TYR A 236 17.13 11.43 20.70
C TYR A 236 15.66 11.07 20.81
N ARG A 237 14.78 12.08 20.85
CA ARG A 237 13.34 11.93 21.05
C ARG A 237 12.59 12.65 19.95
N CYS A 238 11.80 11.89 19.20
CA CYS A 238 10.79 12.42 18.28
C CYS A 238 9.51 12.70 19.07
N ILE A 239 8.98 13.91 18.97
CA ILE A 239 7.76 14.34 19.66
C ILE A 239 6.78 14.86 18.63
N ALA A 240 5.62 14.21 18.53
CA ALA A 240 4.53 14.64 17.65
C ALA A 240 3.40 15.28 18.48
N ARG A 241 2.86 16.40 17.99
CA ARG A 241 1.82 17.19 18.67
C ARG A 241 0.76 17.67 17.69
N ASN A 242 -0.51 17.50 18.02
CA ASN A 242 -1.62 18.20 17.37
C ASN A 242 -2.58 18.78 18.42
N ASN A 243 -3.69 19.36 17.97
CA ASN A 243 -4.69 19.98 18.85
C ASN A 243 -5.48 18.97 19.70
N LEU A 244 -5.31 17.66 19.50
CA LEU A 244 -5.96 16.61 20.28
C LEU A 244 -5.01 15.97 21.31
N GLY A 245 -3.70 16.01 21.08
CA GLY A 245 -2.74 15.41 22.00
C GLY A 245 -1.31 15.38 21.49
N SER A 246 -0.48 14.61 22.19
CA SER A 246 0.93 14.42 21.89
C SER A 246 1.38 13.00 22.17
N VAL A 247 2.35 12.53 21.39
CA VAL A 247 3.05 11.26 21.58
C VAL A 247 4.54 11.48 21.35
N SER A 248 5.39 10.63 21.93
CA SER A 248 6.83 10.66 21.69
C SER A 248 7.44 9.27 21.67
N ALA A 249 8.52 9.10 20.90
CA ALA A 249 9.36 7.92 20.91
C ALA A 249 10.84 8.33 20.95
N SER A 250 11.69 7.46 21.48
CA SER A 250 13.11 7.74 21.70
C SER A 250 14.00 6.67 21.09
N ALA A 251 15.18 7.07 20.66
CA ALA A 251 16.28 6.23 20.18
C ALA A 251 17.59 6.68 20.82
N VAL A 252 18.51 5.75 21.00
CA VAL A 252 19.84 6.00 21.58
C VAL A 252 20.87 6.03 20.45
N LEU A 253 21.71 7.06 20.42
CA LEU A 253 22.90 7.12 19.60
C LEU A 253 24.14 6.82 20.45
N GLY A 254 24.93 5.84 20.04
CA GLY A 254 26.32 5.68 20.49
C GLY A 254 27.29 6.03 19.37
N VAL A 255 28.31 6.83 19.67
CA VAL A 255 29.40 7.12 18.73
C VAL A 255 30.71 6.61 19.33
N LEU A 256 31.29 5.60 18.71
CA LEU A 256 32.54 4.98 19.12
C LEU A 256 33.73 5.80 18.62
N GLY A 257 34.74 5.97 19.48
CA GLY A 257 36.01 6.58 19.08
C GLY A 257 36.80 5.67 18.11
N ALA A 258 37.80 6.25 17.42
CA ALA A 258 38.61 5.54 16.44
C ALA A 258 39.29 4.25 16.97
N GLY A 259 39.49 4.11 18.29
CA GLY A 259 40.06 2.91 18.92
C GLY A 259 39.04 1.89 19.45
N GLU A 260 37.76 2.23 19.55
CA GLU A 260 36.72 1.34 20.11
C GLU A 260 35.98 0.57 19.00
N THR A 261 35.87 1.15 17.80
CA THR A 261 35.25 0.48 16.64
C THR A 261 35.97 -0.80 16.22
N GLU A 262 37.29 -0.91 16.45
CA GLU A 262 38.08 -2.12 16.14
C GLU A 262 37.75 -3.29 17.09
N GLU A 263 37.34 -3.01 18.33
CA GLU A 263 37.01 -4.02 19.35
C GLU A 263 35.61 -4.62 19.15
N TYR A 264 34.69 -3.88 18.53
CA TYR A 264 33.33 -4.34 18.20
C TYR A 264 33.18 -4.90 16.77
N ALA A 265 34.18 -4.73 15.90
CA ALA A 265 34.15 -5.23 14.52
C ALA A 265 34.38 -6.75 14.40
N CYS A 266 34.90 -7.40 15.44
CA CYS A 266 34.99 -8.85 15.56
C CYS A 266 35.20 -9.23 17.03
N PRO A 267 34.42 -10.15 17.64
CA PRO A 267 34.81 -10.70 18.92
C PRO A 267 36.14 -11.43 18.74
N HIS A 268 37.15 -10.95 19.46
CA HIS A 268 38.45 -11.56 19.71
C HIS A 268 38.54 -13.04 19.27
N VAL A 269 39.12 -13.29 18.10
CA VAL A 269 39.71 -14.58 17.81
C VAL A 269 41.03 -14.62 18.58
N GLU A 270 40.98 -15.00 19.85
CA GLU A 270 42.17 -15.47 20.56
C GLU A 270 42.62 -16.78 19.92
N ARG A 271 43.46 -16.65 18.90
CA ARG A 271 44.52 -17.57 18.41
C ARG A 271 44.70 -17.37 16.92
N VAL A 272 45.59 -16.44 16.59
CA VAL A 272 46.24 -16.37 15.28
C VAL A 272 47.17 -17.59 15.21
N GLU A 273 46.68 -18.74 14.73
CA GLU A 273 47.52 -19.77 14.09
C GLU A 273 46.81 -20.94 13.37
N ASP A 274 45.47 -21.07 13.33
CA ASP A 274 44.85 -22.30 12.75
C ASP A 274 43.94 -22.14 11.52
N LEU A 275 43.83 -20.97 10.89
CA LEU A 275 43.00 -20.82 9.68
C LEU A 275 43.68 -20.02 8.56
N CYS A 276 44.83 -20.52 8.11
CA CYS A 276 45.23 -20.37 6.70
C CYS A 276 45.43 -21.77 6.10
N GLY A 277 44.33 -22.53 6.03
CA GLY A 277 44.24 -23.74 5.22
C GLY A 277 44.13 -23.35 3.74
N THR A 278 45.29 -23.14 3.12
CA THR A 278 45.58 -23.28 1.68
C THR A 278 44.39 -23.24 0.71
N CYS A 279 44.14 -22.07 0.11
CA CYS A 279 43.54 -22.02 -1.22
C CYS A 279 44.68 -22.15 -2.24
N SER A 280 45.03 -23.39 -2.59
CA SER A 280 45.93 -23.68 -3.70
C SER A 280 45.19 -23.46 -5.02
N GLY A 281 45.38 -22.28 -5.61
CA GLY A 281 44.97 -22.02 -6.99
C GLY A 281 45.84 -22.83 -7.96
N SER A 282 45.20 -23.65 -8.79
CA SER A 282 45.84 -24.31 -9.93
C SER A 282 45.50 -23.58 -11.23
N GLY A 283 46.53 -23.04 -11.88
CA GLY A 283 46.55 -22.72 -13.32
C GLY A 283 47.41 -21.50 -13.66
N PRO A 284 47.94 -21.43 -14.89
CA PRO A 284 48.84 -22.39 -15.56
C PRO A 284 50.23 -21.76 -15.79
N ALA A 285 51.24 -22.56 -16.14
CA ALA A 285 52.51 -22.06 -16.65
C ALA A 285 52.84 -22.76 -17.99
N ASP A 286 53.06 -21.91 -18.99
CA ASP A 286 53.57 -22.09 -20.37
C ASP A 286 52.76 -22.90 -21.41
#